data_AF-A0A7G8VNE6-F1
#
_entry.id   AF-A0A7G8VNE6-F1
#
_cell.length_a   1.000
_cell.length_b   1.000
_cell.length_c   1.000
_cell.angle_alpha   90.00
_cell.angle_beta   90.00
_cell.angle_gamma   90.00
#
_symmetry.space_group_name_H-M   'P 1'
#
loop_
_entity.id
_entity.type
_entity.pdbx_description
1 polymer ?
#
loop_
_entity_poly.entity_id
_entity_poly.type
_entity_poly.pdbx_seq_one_letter_code
_entity_poly.pdbx_strand_id
1 'polypeptide(L)'
;MPHRPLIERMDAWLAANRAGYHAALQPGVSDAQLDAFEAKFSLTLPEAFRALYRWRNGQPNSSFDSFQDNRMLSSLEDIADTKEMLDDMIGSDFEDPATWRRGWVPFLSNGGGSYLCVDVDAEGGGQPGQLIAFWKADEDRPVEHASVQAWLADLVASMEAGTLELS
;
A
#
# COMPACT_ATOMS: atom_id res chain seq x y z
N MET A 1 8.58 17.91 5.16
CA MET A 1 7.82 17.09 4.20
C MET A 1 6.38 16.93 4.68
N PRO A 2 5.37 17.10 3.83
CA PRO A 2 3.96 17.10 4.23
C PRO A 2 3.43 15.76 4.77
N HIS A 3 4.07 14.63 4.49
CA HIS A 3 3.64 13.31 4.97
C HIS A 3 4.09 12.97 6.40
N ARG A 4 5.19 13.54 6.91
CA ARG A 4 5.70 13.22 8.27
C ARG A 4 4.65 13.52 9.35
N PRO A 5 3.99 14.69 9.40
CA PRO A 5 2.96 14.97 10.41
C PRO A 5 1.76 14.03 10.33
N LEU A 6 1.41 13.53 9.14
CA LEU A 6 0.32 12.56 8.97
C LEU A 6 0.70 11.21 9.57
N ILE A 7 1.91 10.72 9.30
CA ILE A 7 2.41 9.45 9.86
C ILE A 7 2.52 9.54 11.39
N GLU A 8 3.00 10.66 11.93
CA GLU A 8 3.07 10.87 13.39
C GLU A 8 1.68 10.84 14.06
N ARG A 9 0.66 11.43 13.41
CA ARG A 9 -0.73 11.39 13.91
C ARG A 9 -1.33 10.00 13.82
N MET A 10 -1.12 9.30 12.71
CA MET A 10 -1.54 7.91 12.53
C MET A 10 -0.89 7.00 13.59
N ASP A 11 0.42 7.14 13.81
CA ASP A 11 1.18 6.39 14.82
C ASP A 11 0.62 6.61 16.23
N ALA A 12 0.41 7.89 16.61
CA ALA A 12 -0.17 8.23 17.91
C ALA A 12 -1.59 7.67 18.08
N TRP A 13 -2.41 7.73 17.03
CA TRP A 13 -3.77 7.19 17.06
C TRP A 13 -3.76 5.66 17.21
N LEU A 14 -2.91 4.95 16.47
CA LEU A 14 -2.78 3.50 16.56
C LEU A 14 -2.27 3.07 17.93
N ALA A 15 -1.28 3.77 18.49
CA ALA A 15 -0.77 3.50 19.84
C ALA A 15 -1.86 3.68 20.91
N ALA A 16 -2.72 4.69 20.78
CA ALA A 16 -3.77 4.98 21.75
C ALA A 16 -5.01 4.08 21.62
N ASN A 17 -5.42 3.75 20.39
CA ASN A 17 -6.71 3.10 20.12
C ASN A 17 -6.57 1.62 19.73
N ARG A 18 -5.39 1.20 19.25
CA ARG A 18 -5.13 -0.16 18.76
C ARG A 18 -3.76 -0.66 19.22
N ALA A 19 -3.44 -0.49 20.51
CA ALA A 19 -2.10 -0.76 21.06
C ALA A 19 -1.56 -2.17 20.73
N GLY A 20 -2.43 -3.19 20.73
CA GLY A 20 -2.03 -4.55 20.34
C GLY A 20 -1.62 -4.68 18.87
N TYR A 21 -2.39 -4.07 17.97
CA TYR A 21 -2.08 -4.01 16.54
C TYR A 21 -0.79 -3.20 16.30
N HIS A 22 -0.68 -2.02 16.93
CA HIS A 22 0.51 -1.16 16.84
C HIS A 22 1.79 -1.88 17.29
N ALA A 23 1.71 -2.63 18.39
CA ALA A 23 2.84 -3.42 18.90
C ALA A 23 3.22 -4.58 17.97
N ALA A 24 2.29 -5.11 17.18
CA ALA A 24 2.54 -6.19 16.22
C ALA A 24 3.17 -5.69 14.91
N LEU A 25 3.05 -4.39 14.58
CA LEU A 25 3.63 -3.83 13.36
C LEU A 25 5.15 -4.02 13.32
N GLN A 26 5.63 -4.51 12.18
CA GLN A 26 7.03 -4.79 11.97
C GLN A 26 7.87 -3.49 11.99
N PRO A 27 9.11 -3.52 12.49
CA PRO A 27 10.00 -2.35 12.44
C PRO A 27 10.10 -1.79 11.02
N GLY A 28 10.22 -0.46 10.89
CA GLY A 28 10.41 0.18 9.60
C GLY A 28 11.67 -0.30 8.88
N VAL A 29 11.64 -0.22 7.55
CA VAL A 29 12.76 -0.59 6.68
C VAL A 29 13.74 0.55 6.49
N SER A 30 14.99 0.20 6.22
CA SER A 30 16.06 1.14 5.85
C SER A 30 15.93 1.63 4.41
N ASP A 31 16.55 2.78 4.11
CA ASP A 31 16.65 3.26 2.72
C ASP A 31 17.30 2.24 1.80
N ALA A 32 18.31 1.49 2.25
CA ALA A 32 18.96 0.45 1.44
C ALA A 32 18.00 -0.69 1.05
N GLN A 33 17.05 -1.04 1.92
CA GLN A 33 16.02 -2.05 1.60
C GLN A 33 15.01 -1.50 0.59
N LEU A 34 14.63 -0.23 0.70
CA LEU A 34 13.76 0.44 -0.28
C LEU A 34 14.45 0.60 -1.64
N ASP A 35 15.73 0.99 -1.65
CA ASP A 35 16.53 1.12 -2.86
C ASP A 35 16.72 -0.25 -3.56
N ALA A 36 16.88 -1.31 -2.77
CA ALA A 36 16.95 -2.68 -3.30
C ALA A 36 15.61 -3.11 -3.93
N PHE A 37 14.48 -2.75 -3.32
CA PHE A 37 13.15 -2.99 -3.88
C PHE A 37 12.95 -2.21 -5.20
N GLU A 38 13.30 -0.92 -5.23
CA GLU A 38 13.27 -0.10 -6.44
C GLU A 38 14.13 -0.69 -7.56
N ALA A 39 15.36 -1.10 -7.24
CA ALA A 39 16.26 -1.73 -8.21
C ALA A 39 15.73 -3.07 -8.72
N LYS A 40 15.14 -3.91 -7.85
CA LYS A 40 14.56 -5.21 -8.20
C LYS A 40 13.46 -5.06 -9.26
N PHE A 41 12.59 -4.07 -9.11
CA PHE A 41 11.45 -3.85 -10.00
C PHE A 41 11.64 -2.74 -11.03
N SER A 42 12.80 -2.09 -11.06
CA SER A 42 13.09 -0.92 -11.90
C SER A 42 12.07 0.22 -11.72
N LEU A 43 11.68 0.48 -10.48
CA LEU A 43 10.69 1.50 -10.10
C LEU A 43 11.33 2.66 -9.34
N THR A 44 10.63 3.80 -9.27
CA THR A 44 10.93 4.88 -8.31
C THR A 44 9.72 5.07 -7.41
N LEU A 45 9.86 4.75 -6.12
CA LEU A 45 8.77 4.84 -5.16
C LEU A 45 8.49 6.30 -4.79
N PRO A 46 7.21 6.71 -4.68
CA PRO A 46 6.88 8.02 -4.14
C PRO A 46 7.45 8.20 -2.72
N GLU A 47 8.01 9.38 -2.42
CA GLU A 47 8.63 9.62 -1.11
C GLU A 47 7.66 9.43 0.06
N ALA A 48 6.36 9.68 -0.12
CA ALA A 48 5.35 9.38 0.90
C ALA A 48 5.21 7.87 1.19
N PHE A 49 5.38 7.02 0.18
CA PHE A 49 5.43 5.56 0.35
C PHE A 49 6.70 5.14 1.09
N ARG A 50 7.86 5.68 0.69
CA ARG A 50 9.13 5.45 1.39
C ARG A 50 9.02 5.85 2.87
N ALA A 51 8.44 7.01 3.16
CA ALA A 51 8.23 7.47 4.53
C ALA A 51 7.32 6.55 5.35
N LEU A 52 6.23 6.02 4.75
CA LEU A 52 5.36 5.03 5.40
C LEU A 52 6.13 3.77 5.80
N TYR A 53 6.94 3.23 4.89
CA TYR A 53 7.71 2.01 5.13
C TYR A 53 8.94 2.22 6.01
N ARG A 54 9.52 3.43 6.05
CA ARG A 54 10.51 3.82 7.08
C ARG A 54 9.90 3.84 8.48
N TRP A 55 8.59 4.07 8.61
CA TRP A 55 7.90 4.01 9.90
C TRP A 55 7.64 2.56 10.34
N ARG A 56 6.93 1.77 9.51
CA ARG A 56 6.62 0.36 9.79
C ARG A 56 6.60 -0.47 8.52
N ASN A 57 7.11 -1.70 8.61
CA ASN A 57 7.17 -2.65 7.50
C ASN A 57 5.92 -3.56 7.46
N GLY A 58 4.75 -2.96 7.54
CA GLY A 58 3.49 -3.70 7.58
C GLY A 58 3.29 -4.57 8.83
N GLN A 59 2.25 -5.40 8.77
CA GLN A 59 1.90 -6.37 9.82
C GLN A 59 2.50 -7.75 9.51
N PRO A 60 2.71 -8.63 10.49
CA PRO A 60 3.16 -10.00 10.24
C PRO A 60 2.06 -10.80 9.55
N ASN A 61 2.44 -11.80 8.74
CA ASN A 61 1.50 -12.67 8.00
C ASN A 61 0.57 -13.51 8.91
N SER A 62 0.86 -13.58 10.21
CA SER A 62 -0.03 -14.18 11.21
C SER A 62 -1.12 -13.24 11.72
N SER A 63 -1.07 -11.96 11.36
CA SER A 63 -2.06 -10.95 11.73
C SER A 63 -3.03 -10.71 10.58
N PHE A 64 -4.32 -10.98 10.84
CA PHE A 64 -5.42 -10.75 9.91
C PHE A 64 -6.22 -9.49 10.25
N ASP A 65 -5.73 -8.67 11.18
CA ASP A 65 -6.40 -7.44 11.56
C ASP A 65 -6.32 -6.42 10.43
N SER A 66 -7.45 -5.83 10.06
CA SER A 66 -7.50 -4.79 9.03
C SER A 66 -6.75 -3.53 9.45
N PHE A 67 -6.02 -2.93 8.52
CA PHE A 67 -5.37 -1.62 8.66
C PHE A 67 -6.31 -0.49 8.23
N GLN A 68 -6.99 -0.67 7.10
CA GLN A 68 -8.01 0.21 6.53
C GLN A 68 -9.11 -0.65 5.90
N ASP A 69 -10.37 -0.43 6.29
CA ASP A 69 -11.52 -1.18 5.79
C ASP A 69 -11.33 -2.69 5.97
N ASN A 70 -11.25 -3.45 4.87
CA ASN A 70 -10.97 -4.88 4.84
C ASN A 70 -9.53 -5.21 4.41
N ARG A 71 -8.62 -4.23 4.42
CA ARG A 71 -7.28 -4.35 3.87
C ARG A 71 -6.22 -4.31 4.98
N MET A 72 -5.30 -5.26 4.92
CA MET A 72 -4.11 -5.41 5.77
C MET A 72 -2.92 -4.68 5.14
N LEU A 73 -2.00 -4.16 5.96
CA LEU A 73 -0.79 -3.51 5.50
C LEU A 73 0.32 -4.54 5.26
N SER A 74 0.65 -4.81 4.00
CA SER A 74 1.63 -5.82 3.61
C SER A 74 3.07 -5.37 3.93
N SER A 75 3.93 -6.33 4.29
CA SER A 75 5.36 -6.05 4.41
C SER A 75 6.02 -5.85 3.05
N LEU A 76 7.18 -5.19 3.00
CA LEU A 76 7.91 -4.99 1.76
C LEU A 76 8.30 -6.32 1.08
N GLU A 77 8.51 -7.38 1.86
CA GLU A 77 8.76 -8.74 1.37
C GLU A 77 7.51 -9.31 0.70
N ASP A 78 6.35 -9.27 1.37
CA ASP A 78 5.10 -9.78 0.80
C ASP A 78 4.67 -8.99 -0.45
N ILE A 79 4.92 -7.69 -0.48
CA ILE A 79 4.71 -6.86 -1.67
C ILE A 79 5.57 -7.36 -2.82
N ALA A 80 6.85 -7.66 -2.57
CA ALA A 80 7.75 -8.14 -3.59
C ALA A 80 7.29 -9.50 -4.15
N ASP A 81 6.95 -10.44 -3.28
CA ASP A 81 6.48 -11.77 -3.68
C ASP A 81 5.16 -11.69 -4.46
N THR A 82 4.20 -10.89 -3.97
CA THR A 82 2.92 -10.67 -4.64
C THR A 82 3.13 -10.02 -6.00
N LYS A 83 4.00 -9.02 -6.07
CA LYS A 83 4.30 -8.31 -7.30
C LYS A 83 4.97 -9.22 -8.34
N GLU A 84 5.95 -10.03 -7.95
CA GLU A 84 6.59 -10.99 -8.86
C GLU A 84 5.56 -11.95 -9.45
N MET A 85 4.70 -12.51 -8.59
CA MET A 85 3.62 -13.40 -9.03
C MET A 85 2.68 -12.71 -10.04
N LEU A 86 2.27 -11.46 -9.77
CA LEU A 86 1.37 -10.72 -10.68
C LEU A 86 2.06 -10.25 -11.96
N ASP A 87 3.34 -9.87 -11.89
CA ASP A 87 4.14 -9.47 -13.06
C ASP A 87 4.40 -10.68 -13.99
N ASP A 88 4.54 -11.89 -13.45
CA ASP A 88 4.70 -13.14 -14.19
C ASP A 88 3.42 -13.57 -14.94
N MET A 89 2.26 -13.11 -14.49
CA MET A 89 0.97 -13.35 -15.17
C MET A 89 0.77 -12.47 -16.42
N ILE A 90 1.62 -11.44 -16.62
CA ILE A 90 1.54 -10.56 -17.80
C ILE A 90 1.85 -11.36 -19.07
N GLY A 91 0.90 -11.35 -20.01
CA GLY A 91 1.01 -12.08 -21.27
C GLY A 91 0.56 -13.56 -21.18
N SER A 92 0.11 -14.03 -20.02
CA SER A 92 -0.66 -15.27 -19.88
C SER A 92 -2.08 -14.97 -19.39
N ASP A 93 -2.27 -14.80 -18.09
CA ASP A 93 -3.55 -14.59 -17.44
C ASP A 93 -3.96 -13.11 -17.50
N PHE A 94 -2.98 -12.21 -17.63
CA PHE A 94 -3.17 -10.78 -17.86
C PHE A 94 -2.78 -10.44 -19.31
N GLU A 95 -3.64 -10.78 -20.26
CA GLU A 95 -3.47 -10.44 -21.68
C GLU A 95 -3.70 -8.94 -21.93
N ASP A 96 -4.69 -8.33 -21.26
CA ASP A 96 -4.95 -6.89 -21.34
C ASP A 96 -3.99 -6.13 -20.39
N PRO A 97 -3.15 -5.21 -20.90
CA PRO A 97 -2.29 -4.35 -20.07
C PRO A 97 -3.04 -3.41 -19.12
N ALA A 98 -4.36 -3.27 -19.26
CA ALA A 98 -5.20 -2.58 -18.29
C ALA A 98 -5.43 -3.44 -17.02
N THR A 99 -5.31 -4.76 -17.10
CA THR A 99 -5.56 -5.68 -15.98
C THR A 99 -4.53 -5.54 -14.87
N TRP A 100 -3.24 -5.51 -15.24
CA TRP A 100 -2.12 -5.34 -14.32
C TRP A 100 -0.94 -4.68 -15.05
N ARG A 101 -0.19 -3.81 -14.34
CA ARG A 101 0.97 -3.10 -14.89
C ARG A 101 2.18 -3.24 -13.99
N ARG A 102 3.36 -3.29 -14.60
CA ARG A 102 4.63 -3.37 -13.86
C ARG A 102 4.90 -2.15 -12.99
N GLY A 103 4.30 -1.00 -13.27
CA GLY A 103 4.35 0.18 -12.39
C GLY A 103 3.50 0.07 -11.11
N TRP A 104 2.72 -0.99 -10.93
CA TRP A 104 1.84 -1.13 -9.77
C TRP A 104 2.51 -1.87 -8.61
N VAL A 105 2.37 -1.31 -7.40
CA VAL A 105 2.94 -1.82 -6.14
C VAL A 105 1.82 -2.13 -5.14
N PRO A 106 1.45 -3.41 -4.92
CA PRO A 106 0.27 -3.81 -4.14
C PRO A 106 0.55 -3.83 -2.62
N PHE A 107 0.28 -2.71 -1.92
CA PHE A 107 0.75 -2.52 -0.54
C PHE A 107 -0.31 -2.73 0.54
N LEU A 108 -1.59 -2.66 0.18
CA LEU A 108 -2.68 -3.13 1.05
C LEU A 108 -3.34 -4.34 0.41
N SER A 109 -3.51 -5.42 1.17
CA SER A 109 -4.11 -6.68 0.70
C SER A 109 -5.36 -7.01 1.49
N ASN A 110 -6.42 -7.47 0.83
CA ASN A 110 -7.59 -8.00 1.53
C ASN A 110 -7.47 -9.51 1.88
N GLY A 111 -6.32 -10.14 1.61
CA GLY A 111 -6.11 -11.58 1.80
C GLY A 111 -6.80 -12.49 0.77
N GLY A 112 -7.61 -11.93 -0.13
CA GLY A 112 -8.35 -12.65 -1.18
C GLY A 112 -7.81 -12.40 -2.60
N GLY A 113 -6.61 -11.82 -2.72
CA GLY A 113 -6.00 -11.47 -3.99
C GLY A 113 -6.47 -10.13 -4.58
N SER A 114 -7.09 -9.26 -3.77
CA SER A 114 -7.38 -7.87 -4.15
C SER A 114 -6.51 -6.90 -3.35
N TYR A 115 -6.11 -5.81 -3.99
CA TYR A 115 -5.09 -4.92 -3.46
C TYR A 115 -5.45 -3.45 -3.66
N LEU A 116 -4.90 -2.59 -2.80
CA LEU A 116 -4.67 -1.18 -3.14
C LEU A 116 -3.22 -1.06 -3.62
N CYS A 117 -3.05 -0.54 -4.82
CA CYS A 117 -1.75 -0.43 -5.47
C CYS A 117 -1.31 1.03 -5.56
N VAL A 118 -0.02 1.31 -5.35
CA VAL A 118 0.58 2.55 -5.84
C VAL A 118 0.87 2.37 -7.32
N ASP A 119 0.34 3.24 -8.17
CA ASP A 119 0.70 3.33 -9.58
C ASP A 119 1.81 4.36 -9.77
N VAL A 120 3.06 3.90 -9.85
CA VAL A 120 4.22 4.80 -9.82
C VAL A 120 4.41 5.57 -11.12
N ASP A 121 3.95 5.04 -12.25
CA ASP A 121 4.19 5.59 -13.58
C ASP A 121 2.92 6.22 -14.21
N ALA A 122 1.73 5.81 -13.75
CA ALA A 122 0.44 6.24 -14.29
C ALA A 122 0.30 6.00 -15.82
N GLU A 123 0.83 4.88 -16.31
CA GLU A 123 0.86 4.54 -17.75
C GLU A 123 -0.53 4.52 -18.41
N GLY A 124 -1.58 4.17 -17.65
CA GLY A 124 -2.97 4.21 -18.13
C GLY A 124 -3.70 5.51 -17.90
N GLY A 125 -2.98 6.58 -17.57
CA GLY A 125 -3.55 7.89 -17.29
C GLY A 125 -3.72 8.19 -15.80
N GLY A 126 -4.01 9.45 -15.50
CA GLY A 126 -4.03 9.97 -14.14
C GLY A 126 -2.71 10.68 -13.79
N GLN A 127 -2.20 10.45 -12.58
CA GLN A 127 -0.97 11.09 -12.09
C GLN A 127 -0.04 10.07 -11.43
N PRO A 128 1.28 10.13 -11.67
CA PRO A 128 2.27 9.28 -11.01
C PRO A 128 2.13 9.31 -9.47
N GLY A 129 2.13 8.13 -8.85
CA GLY A 129 1.98 7.93 -7.42
C GLY A 129 0.54 7.88 -6.90
N GLN A 130 -0.46 7.90 -7.78
CA GLN A 130 -1.87 7.67 -7.45
C GLN A 130 -2.11 6.26 -6.90
N LEU A 131 -3.23 6.07 -6.19
CA LEU A 131 -3.62 4.77 -5.65
C LEU A 131 -4.77 4.17 -6.46
N ILE A 132 -4.56 2.96 -6.97
CA ILE A 132 -5.51 2.22 -7.80
C ILE A 132 -5.99 0.99 -7.07
N ALA A 133 -7.31 0.77 -7.10
CA ALA A 133 -7.88 -0.48 -6.62
C ALA A 133 -7.68 -1.58 -7.66
N PHE A 134 -7.09 -2.70 -7.24
CA PHE A 134 -7.08 -3.95 -7.97
C PHE A 134 -8.06 -4.90 -7.29
N TRP A 135 -9.27 -5.04 -7.84
CA TRP A 135 -10.25 -6.01 -7.37
C TRP A 135 -10.17 -7.25 -8.25
N LYS A 136 -9.83 -8.41 -7.66
CA LYS A 136 -9.65 -9.66 -8.43
C LYS A 136 -10.87 -10.04 -9.27
N ALA A 137 -12.06 -9.75 -8.75
CA ALA A 137 -13.33 -10.12 -9.37
C ALA A 137 -13.88 -9.04 -10.32
N ASP A 138 -13.18 -7.92 -10.47
CA ASP A 138 -13.60 -6.79 -11.30
C ASP A 138 -12.51 -6.46 -12.33
N GLU A 139 -12.92 -5.97 -13.49
CA GLU A 139 -12.02 -5.47 -14.53
C GLU A 139 -11.72 -3.98 -14.33
N ASP A 140 -12.55 -3.27 -13.58
CA ASP A 140 -12.35 -1.85 -13.28
C ASP A 140 -11.08 -1.65 -12.44
N ARG A 141 -10.39 -0.53 -12.72
CA ARG A 141 -9.15 -0.11 -12.04
C ARG A 141 -9.29 1.32 -11.55
N PRO A 142 -10.25 1.59 -10.64
CA PRO A 142 -10.54 2.96 -10.23
C PRO A 142 -9.35 3.55 -9.45
N VAL A 143 -9.07 4.81 -9.71
CA VAL A 143 -8.20 5.61 -8.85
C VAL A 143 -8.99 5.97 -7.59
N GLU A 144 -8.60 5.41 -6.45
CA GLU A 144 -9.25 5.70 -5.16
C GLU A 144 -8.69 6.98 -4.53
N HIS A 145 -7.38 7.23 -4.67
CA HIS A 145 -6.74 8.43 -4.12
C HIS A 145 -5.72 9.00 -5.11
N ALA A 146 -5.62 10.33 -5.15
CA ALA A 146 -4.70 11.02 -6.05
C ALA A 146 -3.21 10.82 -5.71
N SER A 147 -2.89 10.39 -4.48
CA SER A 147 -1.52 10.05 -4.05
C SER A 147 -1.52 9.29 -2.72
N VAL A 148 -0.40 8.67 -2.38
CA VAL A 148 -0.14 8.11 -1.02
C VAL A 148 -0.34 9.18 0.08
N GLN A 149 0.02 10.44 -0.19
CA GLN A 149 -0.18 11.51 0.80
C GLN A 149 -1.67 11.86 0.97
N ALA A 150 -2.44 11.91 -0.12
CA ALA A 150 -3.88 12.16 -0.05
C ALA A 150 -4.57 11.04 0.74
N TRP A 151 -4.24 9.79 0.43
CA TRP A 151 -4.71 8.62 1.18
C TRP A 151 -4.35 8.69 2.68
N LEU A 152 -3.09 9.02 3.02
CA LEU A 152 -2.69 9.21 4.43
C LEU A 152 -3.52 10.30 5.12
N ALA A 153 -3.82 11.39 4.43
CA ALA A 153 -4.63 12.48 4.97
C ALA A 153 -6.07 12.04 5.24
N ASP A 154 -6.68 11.33 4.30
CA ASP A 154 -8.04 10.80 4.41
C ASP A 154 -8.13 9.73 5.52
N LEU A 155 -7.14 8.83 5.59
CA LEU A 155 -7.07 7.79 6.62
C LEU A 155 -6.98 8.40 8.02
N VAL A 156 -6.06 9.34 8.22
CA VAL A 156 -5.89 10.03 9.51
C VAL A 156 -7.13 10.82 9.89
N ALA A 157 -7.77 11.49 8.93
CA ALA A 157 -9.02 12.21 9.18
C ALA A 157 -10.13 11.24 9.65
N SER A 158 -10.28 10.09 9.01
CA SER A 158 -11.25 9.05 9.42
C SER A 158 -10.93 8.45 10.79
N MET A 159 -9.66 8.20 11.09
CA MET A 159 -9.21 7.75 12.42
C MET A 159 -9.63 8.75 13.51
N GLU A 160 -9.30 10.03 13.33
CA GLU A 160 -9.58 11.07 14.32
C GLU A 160 -11.06 11.43 14.44
N ALA A 161 -11.83 11.29 13.36
CA ALA A 161 -13.28 11.47 13.36
C ALA A 161 -14.04 10.25 13.93
N GLY A 162 -13.36 9.11 14.13
CA GLY A 162 -14.01 7.86 14.56
C GLY A 162 -14.90 7.24 13.48
N THR A 163 -14.62 7.51 12.21
CA THR A 163 -15.36 6.99 11.04
C THR A 163 -14.57 5.94 10.27
N LEU A 164 -13.41 5.51 10.78
CA LEU A 164 -12.66 4.41 10.20
C LEU A 164 -13.40 3.09 10.44
N GLU A 165 -13.82 2.45 9.36
CA GLU A 165 -14.36 1.09 9.40
C GLU A 165 -13.21 0.08 9.37
N LEU A 166 -13.33 -0.98 10.17
CA LEU A 166 -12.40 -2.10 10.22
C LEU A 166 -13.22 -3.38 10.23
N SER A 167 -13.09 -4.19 9.17
CA SER A 167 -13.83 -5.43 8.97
C SER A 167 -12.95 -6.66 9.01
#